data_AF-A0A523DV83-F1
#
_entry.id   AF-A0A523DV83-F1
#
_cell.length_a   1.000
_cell.length_b   1.000
_cell.length_c   1.000
_cell.angle_alpha   90.00
_cell.angle_beta   90.00
_cell.angle_gamma   90.00
#
_symmetry.space_group_name_H-M   'P 1'
#
loop_
_entity.id
_entity.type
_entity.pdbx_description
1 polymer ?
#
loop_
_entity_poly.entity_id
_entity_poly.type
_entity_poly.pdbx_seq_one_letter_code
_entity_poly.pdbx_strand_id
1 'polypeptide(L)'
;MAWPVLFVMSVPTAVPPAAPRNPRAIPGSFLVDLTPGADAGPLRELLRTQGGRVHHAYSLIPSRYNVRGLPAGSEVALSRLPGVLRVRPDLEVRAILIDSVPLIGALFDDDSNPETPTGLISAWKDYMFDYDLLKSTVAADFDAAASCLETNDSRDTQALERKSPAMGTAFFYLVRARNDCPGGDGGIGFTASGVARNGRTCP
;
A
#
# COMPACT_ATOMS: atom_id res chain seq x y z
N MET A 1 -11.67 52.55 -13.39
CA MET A 1 -12.29 52.08 -12.13
C MET A 1 -12.60 50.60 -12.31
N ALA A 2 -11.77 49.73 -11.75
CA ALA A 2 -11.97 48.28 -11.82
C ALA A 2 -12.58 47.82 -10.48
N TRP A 3 -13.69 47.09 -10.55
CA TRP A 3 -14.38 46.54 -9.39
C TRP A 3 -13.64 45.27 -8.91
N PRO A 4 -13.47 45.05 -7.60
CA PRO A 4 -12.91 43.80 -7.10
C PRO A 4 -13.92 42.67 -7.31
N VAL A 5 -13.54 41.66 -8.10
CA VAL A 5 -14.29 40.41 -8.22
C VAL A 5 -13.88 39.51 -7.05
N LEU A 6 -14.76 39.38 -6.07
CA LEU A 6 -14.59 38.45 -4.95
C LEU A 6 -14.91 37.02 -5.43
N PHE A 7 -13.88 36.23 -5.72
CA PHE A 7 -14.03 34.79 -5.93
C PHE A 7 -14.17 34.09 -4.58
N VAL A 8 -15.39 33.70 -4.22
CA VAL A 8 -15.64 32.78 -3.11
C VAL A 8 -15.37 31.37 -3.64
N MET A 9 -14.17 30.84 -3.40
CA MET A 9 -13.88 29.43 -3.62
C MET A 9 -14.55 28.64 -2.50
N SER A 10 -15.72 28.05 -2.79
CA SER A 10 -16.32 27.05 -1.90
C SER A 10 -15.37 25.87 -1.80
N VAL A 11 -14.77 25.67 -0.62
CA VAL A 11 -14.02 24.45 -0.30
C VAL A 11 -15.01 23.29 -0.42
N PRO A 12 -14.80 22.31 -1.32
CA PRO A 12 -15.68 21.15 -1.40
C PRO A 12 -15.65 20.47 -0.03
N THR A 13 -16.84 20.25 0.53
CA THR A 13 -16.99 19.46 1.76
C THR A 13 -16.28 18.13 1.54
N ALA A 14 -15.34 17.82 2.43
CA ALA A 14 -14.59 16.57 2.37
C ALA A 14 -15.58 15.41 2.29
N VAL A 15 -15.55 14.66 1.18
CA VAL A 15 -16.35 13.45 1.06
C VAL A 15 -15.86 12.50 2.16
N PRO A 16 -16.74 12.06 3.09
CA PRO A 16 -16.31 11.13 4.11
C PRO A 16 -15.73 9.89 3.44
N PRO A 17 -14.63 9.32 3.98
CA PRO A 17 -14.00 8.16 3.39
C PRO A 17 -15.04 7.06 3.22
N ALA A 18 -15.08 6.45 2.04
CA ALA A 18 -15.99 5.35 1.79
C ALA A 18 -15.73 4.27 2.84
N ALA A 19 -16.80 3.74 3.45
CA ALA A 19 -16.67 2.67 4.42
C ALA A 19 -15.84 1.51 3.81
N PRO A 20 -14.94 0.91 4.59
CA PRO A 20 -14.09 -0.18 4.09
C PRO A 20 -14.99 -1.28 3.55
N ARG A 21 -14.75 -1.67 2.29
CA ARG A 21 -15.47 -2.80 1.70
C ARG A 21 -15.03 -4.07 2.42
N ASN A 22 -15.99 -4.87 2.85
CA ASN A 22 -15.69 -6.17 3.46
C ASN A 22 -14.83 -7.02 2.50
N PRO A 23 -13.72 -7.62 2.96
CA PRO A 23 -12.90 -8.48 2.13
C PRO A 23 -13.73 -9.61 1.54
N ARG A 24 -13.55 -9.86 0.24
CA ARG A 24 -14.29 -10.92 -0.46
C ARG A 24 -13.61 -12.27 -0.23
N ALA A 25 -14.35 -13.26 0.24
CA ALA A 25 -13.85 -14.63 0.32
C ALA A 25 -13.63 -15.22 -1.08
N ILE A 26 -12.52 -15.95 -1.25
CA ILE A 26 -12.16 -16.68 -2.46
C ILE A 26 -12.85 -18.06 -2.40
N PRO A 27 -13.79 -18.37 -3.32
CA PRO A 27 -14.52 -19.65 -3.28
C PRO A 27 -13.58 -20.85 -3.33
N GLY A 28 -13.80 -21.81 -2.42
CA GLY A 28 -13.03 -23.05 -2.35
C GLY A 28 -11.58 -22.89 -1.89
N SER A 29 -11.24 -21.76 -1.26
CA SER A 29 -9.92 -21.47 -0.69
C SER A 29 -10.02 -21.19 0.80
N PHE A 30 -9.17 -21.83 1.60
CA PHE A 30 -9.19 -21.74 3.06
C PHE A 30 -7.79 -21.65 3.65
N LEU A 31 -7.67 -20.94 4.78
CA LEU A 31 -6.53 -21.01 5.68
C LEU A 31 -6.84 -21.99 6.81
N VAL A 32 -5.99 -22.99 6.98
CA VAL A 32 -6.11 -24.03 8.00
C VAL A 32 -4.93 -23.90 8.95
N ASP A 33 -5.22 -23.63 10.22
CA ASP A 33 -4.26 -23.61 11.31
C ASP A 33 -4.33 -24.95 12.07
N LEU A 34 -3.22 -25.68 12.11
CA LEU A 34 -3.07 -26.91 12.87
C LEU A 34 -2.46 -26.62 14.25
N THR A 35 -2.65 -27.54 15.20
CA THR A 35 -1.89 -27.55 16.45
C THR A 35 -0.40 -27.70 16.12
N PRO A 36 0.52 -26.93 16.74
CA PRO A 36 1.96 -27.12 16.53
C PRO A 36 2.38 -28.58 16.72
N GLY A 37 3.08 -29.13 15.73
CA GLY A 37 3.53 -30.53 15.70
C GLY A 37 2.45 -31.56 15.29
N ALA A 38 1.22 -31.14 15.02
CA ALA A 38 0.18 -32.06 14.54
C ALA A 38 0.52 -32.62 13.15
N ASP A 39 0.13 -33.87 12.92
CA ASP A 39 0.27 -34.51 11.62
C ASP A 39 -0.68 -33.87 10.59
N ALA A 40 -0.12 -33.41 9.48
CA ALA A 40 -0.89 -32.87 8.35
C ALA A 40 -1.43 -33.97 7.40
N GLY A 41 -1.14 -35.25 7.66
CA GLY A 41 -1.63 -36.40 6.91
C GLY A 41 -3.15 -36.40 6.68
N PRO A 42 -3.99 -36.29 7.74
CA PRO A 42 -5.44 -36.23 7.60
C PRO A 42 -5.94 -35.08 6.72
N LEU A 43 -5.28 -33.91 6.80
CA LEU A 43 -5.58 -32.77 5.92
C LEU A 43 -5.29 -33.11 4.46
N ARG A 44 -4.10 -33.63 4.15
CA ARG A 44 -3.72 -33.98 2.77
C ARG A 44 -4.63 -35.05 2.18
N GLU A 45 -5.05 -36.01 2.98
CA GLU A 45 -5.97 -37.06 2.56
C GLU A 45 -7.38 -36.51 2.26
N LEU A 46 -7.90 -35.62 3.09
CA LEU A 46 -9.16 -34.93 2.80
C LEU A 46 -9.07 -34.10 1.51
N LEU A 47 -7.98 -33.36 1.31
CA LEU A 47 -7.78 -32.60 0.08
C LEU A 47 -7.77 -33.52 -1.14
N ARG A 48 -7.03 -34.63 -1.09
CA ARG A 48 -6.97 -35.62 -2.16
C ARG A 48 -8.36 -36.19 -2.51
N THR A 49 -9.14 -36.55 -1.50
CA THR A 49 -10.48 -37.13 -1.69
C THR A 49 -11.52 -36.13 -2.21
N GLN A 50 -11.38 -34.85 -1.88
CA GLN A 50 -12.28 -33.78 -2.33
C GLN A 50 -11.79 -33.02 -3.57
N GLY A 51 -10.70 -33.46 -4.22
CA GLY A 51 -10.10 -32.78 -5.37
C GLY A 51 -9.39 -31.46 -5.05
N GLY A 52 -9.18 -31.17 -3.76
CA GLY A 52 -8.40 -30.04 -3.28
C GLY A 52 -6.89 -30.30 -3.28
N ARG A 53 -6.12 -29.25 -2.99
CA ARG A 53 -4.65 -29.32 -2.84
C ARG A 53 -4.14 -28.31 -1.83
N VAL A 54 -2.97 -28.58 -1.26
CA VAL A 54 -2.20 -27.56 -0.52
C VAL A 54 -1.63 -26.60 -1.55
N HIS A 55 -1.99 -25.32 -1.46
CA HIS A 55 -1.42 -24.27 -2.29
C HIS A 55 -0.14 -23.70 -1.68
N HIS A 56 -0.16 -23.44 -0.36
CA HIS A 56 1.00 -22.99 0.40
C HIS A 56 1.08 -23.65 1.77
N ALA A 57 2.30 -23.98 2.18
CA ALA A 57 2.66 -24.29 3.57
C ALA A 57 3.61 -23.20 4.04
N TYR A 58 3.26 -22.49 5.11
CA TYR A 58 4.01 -21.31 5.53
C TYR A 58 5.19 -21.71 6.42
N SER A 59 6.42 -21.35 6.02
CA SER A 59 7.62 -21.60 6.83
C SER A 59 7.68 -20.75 8.10
N LEU A 60 7.21 -19.50 8.02
CA LEU A 60 7.16 -18.56 9.15
C LEU A 60 6.11 -18.91 10.20
N ILE A 61 5.08 -19.67 9.81
CA ILE A 61 4.02 -20.15 10.70
C ILE A 61 3.81 -21.63 10.38
N PRO A 62 4.67 -22.52 10.92
CA PRO A 62 4.80 -23.92 10.45
C PRO A 62 3.50 -24.74 10.48
N SER A 63 2.53 -24.32 11.29
CA SER A 63 1.23 -25.00 11.43
C SER A 63 0.14 -24.41 10.52
N ARG A 64 0.45 -23.49 9.61
CA ARG A 64 -0.54 -22.86 8.73
C ARG A 64 -0.42 -23.38 7.30
N TYR A 65 -1.57 -23.67 6.71
CA TYR A 65 -1.72 -24.11 5.33
C TYR A 65 -2.76 -23.26 4.60
N ASN A 66 -2.46 -22.88 3.36
CA ASN A 66 -3.48 -22.40 2.42
C ASN A 66 -3.87 -23.59 1.53
N VAL A 67 -5.16 -23.92 1.51
CA VAL A 67 -5.69 -25.03 0.71
C VAL A 67 -6.70 -24.49 -0.31
N ARG A 68 -6.72 -25.10 -1.51
CA ARG A 68 -7.55 -24.65 -2.64
C ARG A 68 -8.23 -25.80 -3.37
N GLY A 69 -9.28 -25.45 -4.11
CA GLY A 69 -10.01 -26.37 -4.98
C GLY A 69 -11.02 -27.23 -4.22
N LEU A 70 -11.42 -26.81 -3.02
CA LEU A 70 -12.44 -27.53 -2.25
C LEU A 70 -13.86 -27.07 -2.62
N PRO A 71 -14.86 -27.96 -2.55
CA PRO A 71 -16.26 -27.60 -2.67
C PRO A 71 -16.69 -26.51 -1.67
N ALA A 72 -17.76 -25.78 -2.00
CA ALA A 72 -18.39 -24.88 -1.05
C ALA A 72 -18.88 -25.67 0.19
N GLY A 73 -18.65 -25.13 1.39
CA GLY A 73 -19.02 -25.78 2.65
C GLY A 73 -18.00 -26.79 3.21
N SER A 74 -16.86 -27.02 2.55
CA SER A 74 -15.80 -27.90 3.08
C SER A 74 -15.18 -27.43 4.41
N GLU A 75 -15.48 -26.21 4.86
CA GLU A 75 -15.06 -25.67 6.16
C GLU A 75 -15.43 -26.57 7.34
N VAL A 76 -16.65 -27.15 7.33
CA VAL A 76 -17.12 -28.05 8.41
C VAL A 76 -16.34 -29.36 8.41
N ALA A 77 -15.96 -29.87 7.25
CA ALA A 77 -15.15 -31.09 7.15
C ALA A 77 -13.71 -30.82 7.63
N LEU A 78 -13.13 -29.68 7.22
CA LEU A 78 -11.80 -29.26 7.65
C LEU A 78 -11.73 -29.05 9.17
N SER A 79 -12.73 -28.41 9.78
CA SER A 79 -12.71 -28.09 11.22
C SER A 79 -12.86 -29.31 12.14
N ARG A 80 -13.28 -30.46 11.59
CA ARG A 80 -13.41 -31.73 12.30
C ARG A 80 -12.17 -32.63 12.20
N LEU A 81 -11.18 -32.25 11.38
CA LEU A 81 -9.97 -33.05 11.24
C LEU A 81 -9.15 -33.04 12.54
N PRO A 82 -8.54 -34.18 12.92
CA PRO A 82 -7.64 -34.24 14.06
C PRO A 82 -6.51 -33.21 13.94
N GLY A 83 -6.27 -32.46 15.01
CA GLY A 83 -5.20 -31.46 15.06
C GLY A 83 -5.51 -30.13 14.35
N VAL A 84 -6.69 -29.91 13.77
CA VAL A 84 -7.09 -28.59 13.28
C VAL A 84 -7.54 -27.70 14.43
N LEU A 85 -6.89 -26.54 14.60
CA LEU A 85 -7.27 -25.51 15.57
C LEU A 85 -8.29 -24.54 14.98
N ARG A 86 -8.09 -24.12 13.74
CA ARG A 86 -8.91 -23.08 13.12
C ARG A 86 -8.96 -23.25 11.61
N VAL A 87 -10.13 -23.01 11.04
CA VAL A 87 -10.34 -22.87 9.61
C VAL A 87 -10.88 -21.47 9.35
N ARG A 88 -10.40 -20.82 8.28
CA ARG A 88 -10.87 -19.50 7.85
C ARG A 88 -11.02 -19.49 6.34
N PRO A 89 -11.98 -18.73 5.79
CA PRO A 89 -11.98 -18.43 4.36
C PRO A 89 -10.70 -17.69 3.99
N ASP A 90 -10.14 -18.01 2.82
CA ASP A 90 -9.09 -17.19 2.20
C ASP A 90 -9.74 -15.91 1.66
N LEU A 91 -9.29 -14.75 2.13
CA LEU A 91 -9.89 -13.47 1.79
C LEU A 91 -9.01 -12.77 0.74
N GLU A 92 -9.65 -12.16 -0.25
CA GLU A 92 -8.98 -11.27 -1.19
C GLU A 92 -8.45 -10.05 -0.43
N VAL A 93 -7.13 -9.91 -0.39
CA VAL A 93 -6.47 -8.71 0.10
C VAL A 93 -6.26 -7.78 -1.09
N ARG A 94 -6.86 -6.59 -1.04
CA ARG A 94 -6.62 -5.52 -2.00
C ARG A 94 -5.71 -4.50 -1.35
N ALA A 95 -4.50 -4.37 -1.86
CA ALA A 95 -3.66 -3.23 -1.53
C ALA A 95 -4.26 -2.01 -2.23
N ILE A 96 -4.96 -1.15 -1.47
CA ILE A 96 -5.28 0.19 -1.93
C ILE A 96 -3.99 0.99 -1.70
N LEU A 97 -3.14 1.05 -2.74
CA LEU A 97 -1.81 1.65 -2.66
C LEU A 97 -1.83 3.09 -2.09
N ILE A 98 -2.92 3.83 -2.30
CA ILE A 98 -3.11 5.20 -1.80
C ILE A 98 -3.35 5.25 -0.27
N ASP A 99 -3.87 4.18 0.35
CA ASP A 99 -4.20 4.12 1.79
C ASP A 99 -3.22 3.25 2.59
N SER A 100 -2.21 2.65 1.95
CA SER A 100 -1.24 1.77 2.62
C SER A 100 -0.14 2.53 3.36
N VAL A 101 0.05 3.83 3.13
CA VAL A 101 1.13 4.61 3.78
C VAL A 101 1.00 4.58 5.32
N PRO A 102 -0.19 4.81 5.92
CA PRO A 102 -0.35 4.67 7.37
C PRO A 102 -0.26 3.23 7.87
N LEU A 103 -0.65 2.25 7.05
CA LEU A 103 -0.71 0.83 7.43
C LEU A 103 0.67 0.18 7.43
N ILE A 104 1.53 0.60 6.49
CA ILE A 104 2.96 0.31 6.48
C ILE A 104 3.60 0.95 7.72
N GLY A 105 3.30 2.22 8.02
CA GLY A 105 3.77 2.87 9.24
C GLY A 105 3.37 2.12 10.53
N ALA A 106 2.11 1.70 10.65
CA ALA A 106 1.59 0.98 11.82
C ALA A 106 2.12 -0.46 11.95
N LEU A 107 2.55 -1.09 10.85
CA LEU A 107 3.20 -2.41 10.91
C LEU A 107 4.63 -2.35 11.49
N PHE A 108 5.23 -1.15 11.52
CA PHE A 108 6.58 -0.91 12.04
C PHE A 108 6.57 -0.22 13.42
N ASP A 109 5.46 0.38 13.84
CA ASP A 109 5.25 0.93 15.19
C ASP A 109 4.74 -0.17 16.17
N ASP A 110 5.42 -1.34 16.20
CA ASP A 110 5.20 -2.30 17.28
C ASP A 110 6.04 -1.92 18.51
N ASP A 111 5.55 -0.93 19.26
CA ASP A 111 6.09 -0.47 20.54
C ASP A 111 6.03 -1.56 21.65
N SER A 112 5.53 -2.77 21.36
CA SER A 112 5.34 -3.81 22.38
C SER A 112 6.59 -4.63 22.70
N ASN A 113 7.71 -4.44 21.97
CA ASN A 113 8.97 -5.11 22.28
C ASN A 113 10.03 -4.15 22.88
N PRO A 114 10.17 -4.08 24.22
CA PRO A 114 11.12 -3.19 24.89
C PRO A 114 12.61 -3.57 24.70
N GLU A 115 12.91 -4.69 24.03
CA GLU A 115 14.29 -5.13 23.76
C GLU A 115 14.78 -4.80 22.35
N THR A 116 13.95 -4.19 21.50
CA THR A 116 14.39 -3.76 20.17
C THR A 116 15.32 -2.55 20.34
N PRO A 117 16.58 -2.59 19.85
CA PRO A 117 17.51 -1.46 20.00
C PRO A 117 16.87 -0.20 19.45
N THR A 118 16.56 0.74 20.33
CA THR A 118 15.74 1.94 20.08
C THR A 118 16.33 2.86 19.00
N GLY A 119 17.57 2.60 18.57
CA GLY A 119 18.25 3.32 17.49
C GLY A 119 18.04 2.76 16.08
N LEU A 120 17.63 1.49 15.91
CA LEU A 120 17.47 0.94 14.56
C LEU A 120 16.13 1.34 13.95
N ILE A 121 15.01 1.20 14.65
CA ILE A 121 13.67 1.50 14.10
C ILE A 121 13.49 2.99 13.75
N SER A 122 14.01 3.89 14.59
CA SER A 122 14.01 5.34 14.29
C SER A 122 14.85 5.68 13.04
N ALA A 123 15.94 4.93 12.80
CA ALA A 123 16.77 5.09 11.61
C ALA A 123 16.13 4.52 10.33
N TRP A 124 15.15 3.61 10.39
CA TRP A 124 14.44 3.13 9.19
C TRP A 124 13.23 4.01 8.83
N LYS A 125 12.63 4.69 9.80
CA LYS A 125 11.48 5.59 9.59
C LYS A 125 11.86 6.82 8.76
N ASP A 126 13.12 7.25 8.87
CA ASP A 126 13.70 8.35 8.08
C ASP A 126 14.26 7.92 6.70
N TYR A 127 14.25 6.62 6.35
CA TYR A 127 15.08 6.10 5.24
C TYR A 127 14.33 5.31 4.15
N MET A 128 13.00 5.17 4.23
CA MET A 128 12.32 4.29 3.28
C MET A 128 11.85 5.02 2.01
N PHE A 129 11.36 6.26 2.13
CA PHE A 129 11.01 7.08 0.97
C PHE A 129 11.19 8.57 1.28
N ASP A 130 11.92 9.24 0.40
CA ASP A 130 12.01 10.68 0.31
C ASP A 130 11.06 11.16 -0.80
N TYR A 131 10.48 12.34 -0.64
CA TYR A 131 9.65 12.94 -1.67
C TYR A 131 10.26 14.25 -2.18
N ASP A 132 10.34 14.37 -3.50
CA ASP A 132 10.54 15.66 -4.15
C ASP A 132 9.21 16.19 -4.65
N LEU A 133 9.01 17.51 -4.54
CA LEU A 133 7.88 18.19 -5.17
C LEU A 133 8.39 19.10 -6.29
N LEU A 134 8.06 18.73 -7.52
CA LEU A 134 8.37 19.53 -8.71
C LEU A 134 7.20 20.44 -9.03
N LYS A 135 7.48 21.71 -9.30
CA LYS A 135 6.53 22.71 -9.79
C LYS A 135 6.91 23.14 -11.19
N SER A 136 5.96 23.18 -12.11
CA SER A 136 6.14 23.67 -13.48
C SER A 136 5.06 24.70 -13.86
N THR A 137 5.39 25.59 -14.79
CA THR A 137 4.41 26.46 -15.47
C THR A 137 3.82 25.82 -16.73
N VAL A 138 4.31 24.64 -17.12
CA VAL A 138 3.91 23.90 -18.32
C VAL A 138 3.50 22.47 -17.93
N ALA A 139 2.22 22.12 -18.11
CA ALA A 139 1.64 20.86 -17.61
C ALA A 139 2.33 19.56 -18.11
N ALA A 140 3.01 19.64 -19.24
CA ALA A 140 3.66 18.51 -19.90
C ALA A 140 5.18 18.46 -19.67
N ASP A 141 5.78 19.51 -19.10
CA ASP A 141 7.22 19.63 -18.95
C ASP A 141 7.60 19.80 -17.48
N PHE A 142 8.01 18.69 -16.86
CA PHE A 142 8.53 18.66 -15.51
C PHE A 142 10.06 18.58 -15.46
N ASP A 143 10.72 18.79 -16.59
CA ASP A 143 12.18 18.73 -16.72
C ASP A 143 12.75 20.14 -16.90
N ALA A 144 12.56 20.75 -18.08
CA ALA A 144 13.15 22.04 -18.39
C ALA A 144 12.40 23.21 -17.74
N ALA A 145 11.07 23.18 -17.75
CA ALA A 145 10.22 24.23 -17.15
C ALA A 145 10.00 24.09 -15.64
N ALA A 146 10.41 22.98 -15.03
CA ALA A 146 10.18 22.74 -13.62
C ALA A 146 11.22 23.41 -12.71
N SER A 147 10.81 23.68 -11.47
CA SER A 147 11.65 24.01 -10.33
C SER A 147 11.30 23.08 -9.17
N CYS A 148 12.27 22.70 -8.36
CA CYS A 148 12.00 21.94 -7.13
C CYS A 148 11.44 22.91 -6.08
N LEU A 149 10.26 22.56 -5.58
CA LEU A 149 9.59 23.27 -4.50
C LEU A 149 10.02 22.70 -3.15
N GLU A 150 10.14 21.38 -3.06
CA GLU A 150 10.71 20.65 -1.93
C GLU A 150 11.65 19.56 -2.45
N THR A 151 12.68 19.21 -1.68
CA THR A 151 13.64 18.15 -1.99
C THR A 151 13.87 17.25 -0.79
N ASN A 152 13.88 15.93 -1.03
CA ASN A 152 14.19 14.90 -0.03
C ASN A 152 13.41 15.04 1.29
N ASP A 153 12.11 15.31 1.19
CA ASP A 153 11.27 15.37 2.37
C ASP A 153 10.73 13.98 2.70
N SER A 154 11.27 13.39 3.77
CA SER A 154 10.81 12.11 4.32
C SER A 154 9.83 12.26 5.48
N ARG A 155 9.66 13.46 6.05
CA ARG A 155 9.05 13.62 7.38
C ARG A 155 7.70 14.31 7.35
N ASP A 156 7.47 15.21 6.39
CA ASP A 156 6.15 15.77 6.17
C ASP A 156 5.67 15.53 4.74
N THR A 157 4.35 15.56 4.58
CA THR A 157 3.69 15.35 3.28
C THR A 157 3.03 16.65 2.82
N GLN A 158 3.56 17.79 3.25
CA GLN A 158 2.94 19.11 3.12
C GLN A 158 3.94 20.15 2.62
N ALA A 159 3.85 20.50 1.34
CA ALA A 159 4.57 21.64 0.79
C ALA A 159 3.70 22.91 0.76
N LEU A 160 4.32 24.07 0.99
CA LEU A 160 3.64 25.37 0.93
C LEU A 160 4.15 26.23 -0.24
N GLU A 161 3.34 26.38 -1.30
CA GLU A 161 3.59 27.39 -2.34
C GLU A 161 3.00 28.75 -1.93
N ARG A 162 3.86 29.75 -1.77
CA ARG A 162 3.44 31.11 -1.37
C ARG A 162 3.07 32.00 -2.57
N LYS A 163 3.45 31.64 -3.79
CA LYS A 163 3.16 32.42 -4.99
C LYS A 163 1.85 31.96 -5.62
N SER A 164 0.98 32.92 -5.93
CA SER A 164 -0.17 32.67 -6.81
C SER A 164 0.24 32.79 -8.27
N PRO A 165 -0.30 31.97 -9.19
CA PRO A 165 -0.09 32.15 -10.61
C PRO A 165 -0.70 33.49 -11.06
N ALA A 166 -0.13 34.08 -12.11
CA ALA A 166 -0.72 35.24 -12.74
C ALA A 166 -2.11 34.92 -13.32
N MET A 167 -2.96 35.93 -13.53
CA MET A 167 -4.29 35.72 -14.11
C MET A 167 -4.18 35.03 -15.48
N GLY A 168 -4.93 33.95 -15.65
CA GLY A 168 -4.92 33.13 -16.87
C GLY A 168 -3.78 32.12 -16.97
N THR A 169 -2.93 32.00 -15.95
CA THR A 169 -1.89 30.96 -15.87
C THR A 169 -2.16 29.99 -14.72
N ALA A 170 -1.41 28.89 -14.68
CA ALA A 170 -1.48 27.89 -13.62
C ALA A 170 -0.09 27.35 -13.28
N PHE A 171 0.06 26.87 -12.06
CA PHE A 171 1.19 26.00 -11.69
C PHE A 171 0.72 24.54 -11.72
N PHE A 172 1.61 23.66 -12.15
CA PHE A 172 1.43 22.22 -12.19
C PHE A 172 2.43 21.59 -11.24
N TYR A 173 1.98 20.61 -10.47
CA TYR A 173 2.79 19.99 -9.43
C TYR A 173 2.90 18.50 -9.67
N LEU A 174 4.03 17.94 -9.29
CA LEU A 174 4.31 16.53 -9.39
C LEU A 174 5.15 16.08 -8.21
N VAL A 175 4.72 15.01 -7.55
CA VAL A 175 5.46 14.36 -6.47
C VAL A 175 6.27 13.21 -7.06
N ARG A 176 7.58 13.18 -6.77
CA ARG A 176 8.45 12.05 -7.05
C ARG A 176 8.84 11.38 -5.74
N ALA A 177 8.55 10.08 -5.62
CA ALA A 177 9.13 9.28 -4.55
C ALA A 177 10.56 8.88 -4.93
N ARG A 178 11.46 8.90 -3.96
CA ARG A 178 12.85 8.47 -4.03
C ARG A 178 13.13 7.52 -2.90
N ASN A 179 14.09 6.62 -3.10
CA ASN A 179 14.66 5.83 -2.02
C ASN A 179 16.17 5.67 -2.24
N ASP A 180 16.86 5.22 -1.20
CA ASP A 180 18.33 5.11 -1.19
C ASP A 180 18.88 3.92 -2.01
N CYS A 181 18.03 3.18 -2.72
CA CYS A 181 18.51 2.11 -3.57
C CYS A 181 19.22 2.70 -4.81
N PRO A 182 20.22 2.02 -5.39
CA PRO A 182 20.79 2.42 -6.69
C PRO A 182 19.69 2.48 -7.77
N GLY A 183 19.44 3.66 -8.33
CA GLY A 183 18.30 3.88 -9.23
C GLY A 183 16.95 4.03 -8.52
N GLY A 184 16.96 4.39 -7.25
CA GLY A 184 15.80 4.54 -6.38
C GLY A 184 14.89 5.73 -6.68
N ASP A 185 15.20 6.51 -7.71
CA ASP A 185 14.31 7.55 -8.20
C ASP A 185 13.10 6.90 -8.86
N GLY A 186 11.94 7.04 -8.21
CA GLY A 186 10.67 6.59 -8.75
C GLY A 186 10.33 7.35 -10.04
N GLY A 187 9.66 6.65 -10.96
CA GLY A 187 9.10 7.31 -12.14
C GLY A 187 8.08 8.36 -11.73
N ILE A 188 8.08 9.51 -12.42
CA ILE A 188 7.16 10.61 -12.15
C ILE A 188 5.77 10.42 -12.81
N GLY A 189 5.32 9.17 -12.86
CA GLY A 189 4.08 8.77 -13.53
C GLY A 189 4.16 8.76 -15.05
N PHE A 190 2.99 8.55 -15.67
CA PHE A 190 2.82 8.38 -17.11
C PHE A 190 1.84 9.42 -17.66
N THR A 191 1.93 9.70 -18.95
CA THR A 191 0.89 10.45 -19.68
C THR A 191 -0.35 9.58 -19.84
N ALA A 192 -1.46 10.17 -20.29
CA ALA A 192 -2.68 9.42 -20.60
C ALA A 192 -2.49 8.38 -21.72
N SER A 193 -1.44 8.52 -22.54
CA SER A 193 -1.06 7.55 -23.56
C SER A 193 -0.08 6.49 -23.06
N GLY A 194 0.21 6.45 -21.75
CA GLY A 194 1.11 5.47 -21.14
C GLY A 194 2.60 5.75 -21.34
N VAL A 195 2.98 6.94 -21.80
CA VAL A 195 4.39 7.33 -21.97
C VAL A 195 4.93 7.84 -20.64
N ALA A 196 6.08 7.35 -20.19
CA ALA A 196 6.71 7.83 -18.96
C ALA A 196 7.00 9.32 -19.06
N ARG A 197 6.70 10.07 -17.99
CA ARG A 197 7.06 11.49 -17.92
C ARG A 197 8.53 11.63 -17.52
N ASN A 198 9.20 12.66 -18.05
CA ASN A 198 10.54 13.06 -17.61
C ASN A 198 10.44 14.20 -16.61
N GLY A 199 11.23 14.12 -15.54
CA GLY A 199 11.26 15.12 -14.48
C GLY A 199 12.70 15.45 -14.09
N ARG A 200 12.97 16.72 -13.81
CA ARG A 200 14.31 17.15 -13.40
C ARG A 200 14.72 16.54 -12.06
N THR A 201 16.01 16.35 -11.85
CA THR A 201 16.55 15.97 -10.54
C THR A 201 16.55 17.18 -9.61
N CYS A 202 16.15 16.98 -8.35
CA CYS A 202 16.19 18.00 -7.31
C CYS A 202 17.53 17.95 -6.56
N PRO A 203 18.10 19.12 -6.17
CA PRO A 203 19.40 19.18 -5.51
C PRO A 203 19.44 18.52 -4.15
#